data_AF-A0A842YBV4-F1
#
_entry.id   AF-A0A842YBV4-F1
#
_cell.length_a   1.000
_cell.length_b   1.000
_cell.length_c   1.000
_cell.angle_alpha   90.00
_cell.angle_beta   90.00
_cell.angle_gamma   90.00
#
_symmetry.space_group_name_H-M   'P 1'
#
loop_
_entity.id
_entity.type
_entity.pdbx_description
1 polymer ?
#
loop_
_entity_poly.entity_id
_entity_poly.type
_entity_poly.pdbx_seq_one_letter_code
_entity_poly.pdbx_strand_id
1 'polypeptide(L)' 'MIDESVELAKKYFSGNYNCSQSTMKAVLVGMDMDFEQIMHLAAGIGAGVAHEGNACGAVTGAILALGIVEG' A
#
# COMPACT_ATOMS: atom_id res chain seq x y z
N MET A 1 -15.17 1.47 5.64
CA MET A 1 -14.12 2.46 5.28
C MET A 1 -12.83 2.26 6.09
N ILE A 2 -12.48 3.01 7.16
CA ILE A 2 -11.17 2.85 7.82
C ILE A 2 -10.92 1.42 8.33
N ASP A 3 -11.85 0.84 9.11
CA ASP A 3 -11.70 -0.51 9.67
C ASP A 3 -11.58 -1.59 8.58
N GLU A 4 -12.24 -1.38 7.46
CA GLU A 4 -12.24 -2.26 6.29
C GLU A 4 -10.91 -2.19 5.52
N SER A 5 -10.36 -0.99 5.32
CA SER A 5 -9.01 -0.82 4.80
C SER A 5 -7.95 -1.43 5.74
N VAL A 6 -8.16 -1.43 7.07
CA VAL A 6 -7.26 -2.10 8.01
C VAL A 6 -7.28 -3.63 7.82
N GLU A 7 -8.45 -4.25 7.70
CA GLU A 7 -8.55 -5.70 7.46
C GLU A 7 -8.06 -6.10 6.05
N LEU A 8 -8.33 -5.28 5.02
CA LEU A 8 -7.78 -5.48 3.68
C LEU A 8 -6.26 -5.39 3.68
N ALA A 9 -5.66 -4.40 4.36
CA ALA A 9 -4.20 -4.27 4.44
C ALA A 9 -3.55 -5.50 5.11
N LYS A 10 -4.14 -6.02 6.21
CA LYS A 10 -3.69 -7.26 6.85
C LYS A 10 -3.79 -8.46 5.91
N LYS A 11 -4.90 -8.58 5.17
CA LYS A 11 -5.14 -9.66 4.20
C LYS A 11 -4.13 -9.62 3.05
N TYR A 12 -3.85 -8.45 2.48
CA TYR A 12 -2.87 -8.27 1.41
C TYR A 12 -1.45 -8.57 1.89
N PHE A 13 -1.09 -8.12 3.10
CA PHE A 13 0.24 -8.35 3.69
C PHE A 13 0.48 -9.82 4.06
N SER A 14 -0.59 -10.55 4.42
CA SER A 14 -0.54 -12.00 4.64
C SER A 14 -0.48 -12.82 3.34
N GLY A 15 -0.59 -12.15 2.19
CA GLY A 15 -0.49 -12.74 0.85
C GLY A 15 0.85 -12.43 0.18
N ASN A 16 0.81 -11.93 -1.05
CA ASN A 16 2.00 -11.69 -1.88
C ASN A 16 2.44 -10.21 -1.93
N TYR A 17 1.81 -9.33 -1.14
CA TYR A 17 2.13 -7.90 -1.15
C TYR A 17 3.03 -7.52 0.03
N ASN A 18 4.02 -6.67 -0.23
CA ASN A 18 4.83 -6.07 0.83
C ASN A 18 4.01 -5.04 1.64
N CYS A 19 4.57 -4.49 2.71
CA CYS A 19 3.84 -3.56 3.59
C CYS A 19 3.39 -2.25 2.92
N SER A 20 4.12 -1.75 1.90
CA SER A 20 3.75 -0.56 1.13
C SER A 20 2.63 -0.86 0.13
N GLN A 21 2.76 -1.96 -0.63
CA GLN A 21 1.73 -2.42 -1.54
C GLN A 21 0.41 -2.73 -0.81
N SER A 22 0.49 -3.32 0.38
CA SER A 22 -0.68 -3.73 1.16
C SER A 22 -1.53 -2.55 1.64
N THR A 23 -0.90 -1.48 2.16
CA THR A 23 -1.63 -0.28 2.55
C THR A 23 -2.10 0.53 1.35
N MET A 24 -1.26 0.66 0.32
CA MET A 24 -1.62 1.34 -0.92
C MET A 24 -2.88 0.72 -1.56
N LYS A 25 -2.91 -0.62 -1.73
CA LYS A 25 -4.07 -1.33 -2.28
C LYS A 25 -5.30 -1.19 -1.40
N ALA A 26 -5.17 -1.34 -0.08
CA ALA A 26 -6.30 -1.26 0.83
C ALA A 26 -6.95 0.13 0.95
N VAL A 27 -6.17 1.19 0.72
CA VAL A 27 -6.71 2.56 0.58
C VAL A 27 -7.42 2.69 -0.76
N LEU A 28 -6.76 2.37 -1.88
CA LEU A 28 -7.33 2.55 -3.22
C LEU A 28 -8.59 1.71 -3.45
N VAL A 29 -8.62 0.45 -3.00
CA VAL A 29 -9.82 -0.41 -3.03
C VAL A 29 -10.96 0.19 -2.19
N GLY A 30 -10.65 0.79 -1.05
CA GLY A 30 -11.63 1.52 -0.22
C GLY A 30 -12.14 2.83 -0.83
N MET A 31 -11.62 3.20 -2.00
CA MET A 31 -12.02 4.36 -2.82
C MET A 31 -12.50 3.93 -4.23
N ASP A 32 -12.89 2.66 -4.39
CA ASP A 32 -13.35 2.05 -5.65
C ASP A 32 -12.31 2.07 -6.80
N MET A 33 -11.01 2.11 -6.46
CA MET A 33 -9.88 2.23 -7.39
C MET A 33 -8.94 0.99 -7.35
N ASP A 34 -9.40 -0.20 -7.77
CA ASP A 34 -8.53 -1.39 -7.81
C ASP A 34 -7.76 -1.54 -9.13
N PHE A 35 -6.51 -1.06 -9.16
CA PHE A 35 -5.61 -1.17 -10.31
C PHE A 35 -4.44 -2.11 -10.01
N GLU A 36 -4.48 -3.37 -10.43
CA GLU A 36 -3.41 -4.32 -10.12
C GLU A 36 -2.02 -3.88 -10.63
N GLN A 37 -1.92 -3.33 -11.85
CA GLN A 37 -0.62 -2.95 -12.41
C GLN A 37 0.09 -1.84 -11.63
N ILE A 38 -0.63 -1.00 -10.87
CA ILE A 38 -0.02 0.12 -10.14
C ILE A 38 0.77 -0.35 -8.89
N MET A 39 0.50 -1.57 -8.41
CA MET A 39 1.20 -2.19 -7.28
C MET A 39 2.69 -2.43 -7.54
N HIS A 40 3.14 -2.42 -8.80
CA HIS A 40 4.56 -2.49 -9.13
C HIS A 40 5.33 -1.24 -8.67
N LEU A 41 4.69 -0.07 -8.58
CA LEU A 41 5.33 1.16 -8.09
C LEU A 41 5.72 1.07 -6.60
N ALA A 42 4.87 0.44 -5.78
CA ALA A 42 5.13 0.22 -4.36
C ALA A 42 6.05 -0.99 -4.06
N ALA A 43 6.41 -1.79 -5.07
CA ALA A 43 7.22 -3.01 -4.88
C ALA A 43 8.60 -2.73 -4.28
N GLY A 44 9.30 -1.68 -4.74
CA GLY A 44 10.61 -1.28 -4.19
C GLY A 44 10.56 -0.63 -2.80
N ILE A 45 9.35 -0.31 -2.30
CA ILE A 45 9.12 0.52 -1.10
C ILE A 45 8.66 -0.34 0.11
N GLY A 46 8.77 -1.67 0.01
CA GLY A 46 8.52 -2.58 1.15
C GLY A 46 9.58 -2.58 2.25
N ALA A 47 9.23 -2.03 3.43
CA ALA A 47 9.88 -2.08 4.76
C ALA A 47 10.85 -0.94 5.27
N GLY A 48 11.01 0.22 4.59
CA GLY A 48 12.18 1.13 4.80
C GLY A 48 12.59 2.08 3.64
N VAL A 49 13.21 1.68 2.52
CA VAL A 49 13.83 0.38 2.16
C VAL A 49 14.65 0.39 0.86
N ALA A 50 14.25 -0.38 -0.17
CA ALA A 50 15.01 -1.55 -0.66
C ALA A 50 15.72 -2.43 0.42
N HIS A 51 15.02 -2.96 1.42
CA HIS A 51 15.54 -3.63 2.65
C HIS A 51 16.44 -2.81 3.61
N GLU A 52 16.69 -1.50 3.36
CA GLU A 52 17.48 -0.56 4.19
C GLU A 52 16.84 -0.05 5.51
N GLY A 53 15.56 -0.31 5.80
CA GLY A 53 14.94 0.01 7.10
C GLY A 53 14.65 1.50 7.47
N ASN A 54 14.90 2.47 6.58
CA ASN A 54 14.83 3.91 6.91
C ASN A 54 13.44 4.49 7.27
N ALA A 55 12.41 4.28 6.44
CA ALA A 55 11.08 4.88 6.58
C ALA A 55 9.96 3.83 6.41
N CYS A 56 8.93 3.87 7.25
CA CYS A 56 7.91 2.81 7.28
C CYS A 56 7.19 2.65 5.92
N GLY A 57 7.46 1.54 5.22
CA GLY A 57 6.87 1.26 3.90
C GLY A 57 5.34 1.32 3.88
N ALA A 58 4.67 0.90 4.96
CA ALA A 58 3.22 1.00 5.09
C ALA A 58 2.71 2.46 5.08
N VAL A 59 3.45 3.40 5.69
CA VAL A 59 3.12 4.83 5.67
C VAL A 59 3.41 5.41 4.28
N THR A 60 4.54 5.07 3.68
CA THR A 60 4.86 5.52 2.30
C THR A 60 3.85 4.99 1.28
N GLY A 61 3.36 3.75 1.43
CA GLY A 61 2.29 3.18 0.60
C GLY A 61 0.97 3.95 0.68
N ALA A 62 0.59 4.44 1.86
CA ALA A 62 -0.57 5.32 2.01
C ALA A 62 -0.34 6.69 1.35
N ILE A 63 0.87 7.25 1.42
CA ILE A 63 1.23 8.49 0.71
C ILE A 63 1.16 8.31 -0.81
N LEU A 64 1.59 7.16 -1.34
CA LEU A 64 1.44 6.83 -2.77
C LEU A 64 -0.03 6.76 -3.20
N ALA A 65 -0.90 6.18 -2.36
CA ALA A 65 -2.34 6.16 -2.64
C ALA A 65 -2.93 7.57 -2.67
N LEU A 66 -2.58 8.44 -1.71
CA LEU A 66 -3.00 9.85 -1.73
C LEU A 66 -2.54 10.58 -3.00
N GLY A 67 -1.32 10.33 -3.47
CA GLY A 67 -0.80 10.90 -4.73
C GLY A 67 -1.48 10.38 -6.02
N ILE A 68 -2.27 9.31 -5.94
CA ILE A 68 -3.11 8.82 -7.06
C ILE A 68 -4.52 9.44 -7.01
N VAL A 69 -4.99 9.75 -5.81
CA VAL A 69 -6.35 10.26 -5.55
C VAL A 69 -6.43 11.78 -5.75
N GLU A 70 -5.43 12.52 -5.26
CA GLU A 70 -5.43 13.99 -5.14
C GLU A 70 -4.29 14.67 -5.95
N GLY A 71 -3.57 13.91 -6.78
CA GLY A 71 -2.34 14.34 -7.47
C GLY A 71 -2.50 14.93 -8.87
#